data_AF-A0A7S3MWX4-F1
#
_entry.id   AF-A0A7S3MWX4-F1
#
_cell.length_a   1.000
_cell.length_b   1.000
_cell.length_c   1.000
_cell.angle_alpha   90.00
_cell.angle_beta   90.00
_cell.angle_gamma   90.00
#
_symmetry.space_group_name_H-M   'P 1'
#
loop_
_entity.id
_entity.type
_entity.pdbx_description
1 polymer ?
#
loop_
_entity_poly.entity_id
_entity_poly.type
_entity_poly.pdbx_seq_one_letter_code
_entity_poly.pdbx_strand_id
1 'polypeptide(L)'
;IVVADSFSPDAETQIVAADAIPDGWMGLDNGPETTKEQKAALADCKTIIMNGPMGVFEFEKFNKGTFGIVDILADLTKEKGAITIIGGGDSVAACEQSGRAGEMSHISTGGG
;
A
#
# COMPACT_ATOMS: atom_id res chain seq x y z
N ILE A 1 6.96 -4.30 9.79
CA ILE A 1 7.28 -4.59 8.37
C ILE A 1 7.03 -6.08 8.14
N VAL A 2 6.52 -6.49 6.98
CA VAL A 2 6.48 -7.90 6.56
C VAL A 2 7.82 -8.20 5.87
N VAL A 3 8.53 -9.19 6.39
CA VAL A 3 9.83 -9.62 5.87
C VAL A 3 9.76 -11.04 5.33
N ALA A 4 10.66 -11.36 4.41
CA ALA A 4 10.79 -12.66 3.79
C ALA A 4 12.24 -13.12 3.68
N ASP A 5 12.45 -14.44 3.64
CA ASP A 5 13.77 -15.06 3.45
C ASP A 5 14.25 -15.03 2.00
N SER A 6 13.37 -14.72 1.04
CA SER A 6 13.66 -14.62 -0.38
C SER A 6 12.63 -13.75 -1.12
N PHE A 7 13.01 -13.25 -2.30
CA PHE A 7 12.07 -12.56 -3.21
C PHE A 7 11.29 -13.60 -4.03
N SER A 8 10.25 -14.16 -3.43
CA SER A 8 9.44 -15.24 -4.03
C SER A 8 8.02 -15.23 -3.47
N PRO A 9 6.99 -15.59 -4.24
CA PRO A 9 5.64 -15.83 -3.70
C PRO A 9 5.62 -16.97 -2.66
N ASP A 10 6.56 -17.91 -2.76
CA ASP A 10 6.66 -19.07 -1.86
C ASP A 10 7.52 -18.82 -0.62
N ALA A 11 8.12 -17.63 -0.47
CA ALA A 11 9.02 -17.30 0.63
C ALA A 11 8.38 -17.47 2.02
N GLU A 12 9.19 -17.85 3.01
CA GLU A 12 8.75 -17.82 4.42
C GLU A 12 8.63 -16.38 4.88
N THR A 13 7.59 -16.07 5.66
CA THR A 13 7.30 -14.69 6.06
C THR A 13 7.13 -14.52 7.55
N GLN A 14 7.49 -13.35 8.05
CA GLN A 14 7.18 -12.92 9.41
C GLN A 14 6.99 -11.41 9.47
N ILE A 15 6.38 -10.94 10.56
CA ILE A 15 6.23 -9.51 10.84
C ILE A 15 7.21 -9.14 11.95
N VAL A 16 8.05 -8.15 11.68
CA VAL A 16 9.06 -7.66 12.63
C VAL A 16 9.03 -6.13 12.72
N ALA A 17 9.63 -5.61 13.78
CA ALA A 17 9.98 -4.19 13.87
C ALA A 17 11.03 -3.83 12.80
N ALA A 18 11.07 -2.56 12.39
CA ALA A 18 11.94 -2.12 11.29
C ALA A 18 13.45 -2.28 11.60
N ASP A 19 13.81 -2.27 12.89
CA ASP A 19 15.16 -2.45 13.41
C ASP A 19 15.47 -3.92 13.79
N ALA A 20 14.55 -4.83 13.53
CA ALA A 20 14.64 -6.25 13.90
C ALA A 20 14.55 -7.19 12.69
N ILE A 21 14.95 -6.73 11.49
CA ILE A 21 15.02 -7.56 10.29
C ILE A 21 16.19 -8.56 10.47
N PRO A 22 15.95 -9.88 10.43
CA PRO A 22 17.02 -10.87 10.57
C PRO A 22 18.01 -10.82 9.39
N ASP A 23 19.26 -11.20 9.64
CA ASP A 23 20.27 -11.31 8.59
C ASP A 23 19.80 -12.26 7.46
N GLY A 24 19.96 -11.81 6.21
CA GLY A 24 19.52 -12.56 5.03
C GLY A 24 18.04 -12.41 4.69
N TRP A 25 17.24 -11.74 5.53
CA TRP A 25 15.84 -11.43 5.24
C TRP A 25 15.70 -10.03 4.63
N MET A 26 14.58 -9.78 3.95
CA MET A 26 14.27 -8.50 3.32
C MET A 26 12.82 -8.06 3.58
N GLY A 27 12.60 -6.76 3.74
CA GLY A 27 11.26 -6.19 3.84
C GLY A 27 10.58 -6.12 2.48
N LEU A 28 9.40 -6.74 2.35
CA LEU A 28 8.66 -6.82 1.09
C LEU A 28 7.26 -6.21 1.15
N ASP A 29 6.76 -5.86 2.34
CA ASP A 29 5.52 -5.09 2.52
C ASP A 29 5.53 -4.35 3.87
N ASN A 30 4.69 -3.34 4.03
CA ASN A 30 4.52 -2.70 5.33
C ASN A 30 3.70 -3.61 6.27
N GLY A 31 3.92 -3.48 7.58
CA GLY A 31 3.19 -4.27 8.58
C GLY A 31 1.79 -3.72 8.87
N PRO A 32 0.92 -4.51 9.53
CA PRO A 32 -0.45 -4.10 9.88
C PRO A 32 -0.49 -2.86 10.79
N GLU A 33 0.43 -2.73 11.74
CA GLU A 33 0.52 -1.54 12.58
C GLU A 33 0.88 -0.29 11.77
N THR A 34 1.78 -0.42 10.79
CA THR A 34 2.12 0.68 9.87
C THR A 34 0.92 1.10 9.04
N THR A 35 0.11 0.16 8.52
CA THR A 35 -1.14 0.50 7.79
C THR A 35 -2.11 1.27 8.69
N LYS A 36 -2.22 0.87 9.97
CA LYS A 36 -3.08 1.53 10.95
C LYS A 36 -2.59 2.95 11.28
N GLU A 37 -1.29 3.13 11.44
CA GLU A 37 -0.66 4.44 11.64
C GLU A 37 -0.86 5.34 10.42
N GLN A 38 -0.70 4.81 9.20
CA GLN A 38 -0.98 5.52 7.96
C GLN A 38 -2.46 5.94 7.88
N LYS A 39 -3.41 5.05 8.24
CA LYS A 39 -4.83 5.41 8.31
C LYS A 39 -5.07 6.59 9.25
N ALA A 40 -4.46 6.58 10.43
CA ALA A 40 -4.59 7.65 11.40
C ALA A 40 -3.97 8.96 10.88
N ALA A 41 -2.78 8.89 10.29
CA ALA A 41 -2.09 10.06 9.74
C ALA A 41 -2.84 10.70 8.56
N LEU A 42 -3.48 9.88 7.72
CA LEU A 42 -4.23 10.35 6.55
C LEU A 42 -5.65 10.82 6.89
N ALA A 43 -6.15 10.52 8.10
CA ALA A 43 -7.56 10.70 8.45
C ALA A 43 -8.06 12.13 8.22
N ASP A 44 -7.24 13.15 8.48
CA ASP A 44 -7.63 14.55 8.38
C ASP A 44 -7.04 15.25 7.15
N CYS A 45 -6.40 14.50 6.26
CA CYS A 45 -5.88 15.02 5.00
C CYS A 45 -7.03 15.34 4.04
N LYS A 46 -6.97 16.53 3.43
CA LYS A 46 -7.94 16.96 2.40
C LYS A 46 -7.52 16.56 0.99
N THR A 47 -6.23 16.33 0.79
CA THR A 47 -5.66 15.90 -0.48
C THR A 47 -4.55 14.91 -0.20
N ILE A 48 -4.57 13.78 -0.91
CA ILE A 48 -3.62 12.68 -0.74
C ILE A 48 -3.16 12.26 -2.13
N ILE A 49 -1.85 12.09 -2.28
CA ILE A 49 -1.24 11.62 -3.53
C ILE A 49 -0.51 10.32 -3.20
N MET A 50 -0.80 9.26 -3.95
CA MET A 50 -0.09 7.98 -3.87
C MET A 50 0.72 7.76 -5.15
N ASN A 51 2.02 7.51 -4.99
CA ASN A 51 2.92 7.11 -6.07
C ASN A 51 3.87 6.04 -5.52
N GLY A 52 3.69 4.81 -6.00
CA GLY A 52 4.34 3.60 -5.51
C GLY A 52 3.43 2.75 -4.61
N PRO A 53 3.41 1.40 -4.78
CA PRO A 53 2.82 0.49 -3.80
C PRO A 53 3.66 0.45 -2.51
N MET A 54 3.12 -0.12 -1.43
CA MET A 54 3.83 -0.25 -0.15
C MET A 54 4.73 -1.51 -0.09
N GLY A 55 4.48 -2.46 -1.00
CA GLY A 55 5.14 -3.75 -1.05
C GLY A 55 5.06 -4.39 -2.43
N VAL A 56 5.55 -5.62 -2.53
CA VAL A 56 5.53 -6.45 -3.76
C VAL A 56 4.13 -7.02 -3.97
N PHE A 57 3.18 -6.16 -4.31
CA PHE A 57 1.75 -6.47 -4.33
C PHE A 57 1.34 -7.56 -5.32
N GLU A 58 2.21 -7.90 -6.26
CA GLU A 58 2.07 -9.01 -7.20
C GLU A 58 2.08 -10.37 -6.48
N PHE A 59 2.63 -10.45 -5.27
CA PHE A 59 2.63 -11.65 -4.43
C PHE A 59 1.61 -11.49 -3.30
N GLU A 60 0.72 -12.48 -3.15
CA GLU A 60 -0.37 -12.44 -2.15
C GLU A 60 0.13 -12.24 -0.71
N LYS A 61 1.33 -12.75 -0.41
CA LYS A 61 1.97 -12.59 0.91
C LYS A 61 2.38 -11.15 1.21
N PHE A 62 2.50 -10.27 0.21
CA PHE A 62 3.09 -8.93 0.30
C PHE A 62 2.19 -7.83 -0.30
N ASN A 63 0.89 -8.10 -0.45
CA ASN A 63 -0.06 -7.14 -1.03
C ASN A 63 -0.94 -6.41 -0.01
N LYS A 64 -0.96 -6.87 1.25
CA LYS A 64 -1.91 -6.39 2.26
C LYS A 64 -1.68 -4.94 2.64
N GLY A 65 -0.42 -4.51 2.70
CA GLY A 65 -0.06 -3.13 2.95
C GLY A 65 -0.53 -2.21 1.83
N THR A 66 -0.20 -2.58 0.60
CA THR A 66 -0.62 -1.84 -0.60
C THR A 66 -2.14 -1.73 -0.71
N PHE A 67 -2.87 -2.85 -0.66
CA PHE A 67 -4.34 -2.83 -0.74
C PHE A 67 -4.99 -2.17 0.47
N GLY A 68 -4.38 -2.28 1.65
CA GLY A 68 -4.82 -1.53 2.84
C GLY A 68 -4.75 -0.02 2.65
N ILE A 69 -3.70 0.50 2.01
CA ILE A 69 -3.64 1.93 1.64
C ILE A 69 -4.72 2.28 0.61
N VAL A 70 -4.89 1.47 -0.43
CA VAL A 70 -5.93 1.70 -1.44
C VAL A 70 -7.31 1.76 -0.79
N ASP A 71 -7.59 0.87 0.16
CA ASP A 71 -8.85 0.87 0.92
C ASP A 71 -9.04 2.15 1.73
N ILE A 72 -8.00 2.57 2.45
CA ILE A 72 -8.01 3.81 3.23
C ILE A 72 -8.31 5.02 2.34
N LEU A 73 -7.66 5.12 1.18
CA LEU A 73 -7.84 6.24 0.27
C LEU A 73 -9.27 6.29 -0.27
N ALA A 74 -9.80 5.16 -0.75
CA ALA A 74 -11.16 5.09 -1.24
C ALA A 74 -12.19 5.44 -0.16
N ASP A 75 -12.01 4.93 1.06
CA ASP A 75 -12.87 5.27 2.20
C ASP A 75 -12.82 6.78 2.52
N LEU A 76 -11.62 7.38 2.55
CA LEU A 76 -11.47 8.82 2.82
C LEU A 76 -12.10 9.69 1.71
N THR A 77 -11.99 9.29 0.45
CA THR A 77 -12.66 9.98 -0.66
C THR A 77 -14.17 9.93 -0.49
N LYS A 78 -14.71 8.75 -0.21
CA LYS A 78 -16.15 8.53 -0.10
C LYS A 78 -16.77 9.17 1.14
N GLU A 79 -16.13 9.01 2.30
CA GLU A 79 -16.68 9.39 3.60
C GLU A 79 -16.36 10.85 3.96
N LYS A 80 -15.16 11.34 3.59
CA LYS A 80 -14.67 12.67 3.98
C LYS A 80 -14.55 13.64 2.82
N GLY A 81 -14.78 13.20 1.58
CA GLY A 81 -14.58 14.03 0.40
C GLY A 81 -13.12 14.42 0.18
N ALA A 82 -12.17 13.62 0.68
CA ALA A 82 -10.76 13.85 0.43
C ALA A 82 -10.46 13.69 -1.07
N ILE A 83 -9.60 14.54 -1.61
CA ILE A 83 -9.12 14.39 -2.98
C ILE A 83 -8.00 13.35 -2.99
N THR A 84 -8.22 12.20 -3.63
CA THR A 84 -7.19 11.17 -3.79
C THR A 84 -6.69 11.09 -5.22
N ILE A 85 -5.37 11.20 -5.39
CA ILE A 85 -4.70 11.16 -6.67
C ILE A 85 -3.76 9.96 -6.68
N ILE A 86 -3.97 9.05 -7.64
CA ILE A 86 -3.09 7.89 -7.86
C ILE A 86 -2.20 8.20 -9.05
N GLY A 87 -0.88 8.06 -8.89
CA GLY A 87 0.11 8.24 -9.94
C GLY A 87 1.13 7.12 -9.96
N GLY A 88 1.79 6.93 -11.11
CA GLY A 88 2.72 5.80 -11.32
C GLY A 88 2.00 4.51 -11.73
N GLY A 89 2.54 3.83 -12.75
CA GLY A 89 1.90 2.66 -13.37
C GLY A 89 1.57 1.55 -12.38
N ASP A 90 2.45 1.26 -11.42
CA ASP A 90 2.26 0.19 -10.44
C ASP A 90 1.17 0.53 -9.42
N SER A 91 1.05 1.79 -8.98
CA SER A 91 -0.04 2.22 -8.09
C SER A 91 -1.39 2.20 -8.79
N VAL A 92 -1.42 2.56 -10.07
CA VAL A 92 -2.63 2.40 -10.90
C VAL A 92 -3.00 0.93 -11.00
N ALA A 93 -2.05 0.05 -11.32
CA ALA A 93 -2.28 -1.38 -11.39
C ALA A 93 -2.79 -1.97 -10.06
N ALA A 94 -2.22 -1.53 -8.92
CA ALA A 94 -2.68 -1.95 -7.60
C ALA A 94 -4.12 -1.47 -7.30
N CYS A 95 -4.47 -0.24 -7.67
CA CYS A 95 -5.84 0.28 -7.51
C CYS A 95 -6.87 -0.45 -8.40
N GLU A 96 -6.48 -0.82 -9.62
CA GLU A 96 -7.32 -1.62 -10.51
C GLU A 96 -7.51 -3.04 -9.96
N GLN A 97 -6.43 -3.68 -9.50
CA GLN A 97 -6.50 -5.04 -8.92
C GLN A 97 -7.31 -5.11 -7.63
N SER A 98 -7.36 -4.04 -6.83
CA SER A 98 -8.21 -3.99 -5.64
C SER A 98 -9.70 -3.87 -5.97
N GLY A 99 -10.04 -3.50 -7.22
CA GLY A 99 -11.41 -3.22 -7.65
C GLY A 99 -11.95 -1.86 -7.17
N ARG A 100 -11.11 -1.01 -6.57
CA ARG A 100 -11.51 0.30 -6.00
C ARG A 100 -11.03 1.50 -6.79
N ALA A 101 -10.42 1.30 -7.97
CA ALA A 101 -9.97 2.37 -8.85
C ALA A 101 -11.06 3.45 -9.10
N GLY A 102 -12.30 3.04 -9.32
CA GLY A 102 -13.44 3.95 -9.56
C GLY A 102 -13.83 4.82 -8.36
N GLU A 103 -13.29 4.56 -7.17
CA GLU A 103 -13.53 5.35 -5.95
C GLU A 103 -12.47 6.44 -5.72
N MET A 104 -11.42 6.49 -6.55
CA MET A 104 -10.39 7.53 -6.47
C MET A 104 -10.83 8.83 -7.15
N SER A 105 -10.37 9.98 -6.66
CA SER A 105 -10.73 11.26 -7.29
C SER A 105 -10.06 11.44 -8.65
N HIS A 106 -8.82 10.98 -8.80
CA HIS A 106 -8.09 11.00 -10.06
C HIS A 106 -7.10 9.84 -10.15
N ILE A 107 -7.06 9.20 -11.33
CA ILE A 107 -6.04 8.23 -11.71
C ILE A 107 -5.23 8.86 -12.85
N SER A 108 -3.98 9.18 -12.54
CA SER A 108 -3.04 9.72 -13.52
C SER A 108 -2.54 8.59 -14.41
N THR A 109 -2.44 8.86 -15.71
CA THR A 109 -1.72 8.01 -16.67
C THR A 109 -0.25 8.40 -16.82
N GLY A 110 0.21 9.42 -16.09
CA GLY A 110 1.61 9.82 -15.99
C GLY A 110 2.37 8.97 -14.96
N GLY A 111 3.64 8.69 -15.27
CA GLY A 111 4.60 8.12 -14.32
C GLY A 111 5.00 9.10 -13.21
N GLY A 112 6.03 8.75 -12.43
CA GLY A 112 6.68 9.63 -11.45
C GLY A 112 7.58 10.68 -12.08
#